data_AF-A0A2D9W7R6-F1
#
_entry.id   AF-A0A2D9W7R6-F1
#
_cell.length_a   1.000
_cell.length_b   1.000
_cell.length_c   1.000
_cell.angle_alpha   90.00
_cell.angle_beta   90.00
_cell.angle_gamma   90.00
#
_symmetry.space_group_name_H-M   'P 1'
#
loop_
_entity.id
_entity.type
_entity.pdbx_description
1 polymer ?
#
loop_
_entity_poly.entity_id
_entity_poly.type
_entity_poly.pdbx_seq_one_letter_code
_entity_poly.pdbx_strand_id
1 'polypeptide(L)' 'MMYFKECPKCHGDLFDGEDLHGRYVSCIQCGYMRDLPEEIPHPLAGKSFVIDAPKPAKKRRKKVAQAA' A
#
# COMPACT_ATOMS: atom_id res chain seq x y z
N MET A 1 19.62 -10.69 12.82
CA MET A 1 18.96 -10.70 14.14
C MET A 1 18.39 -12.06 14.48
N MET A 2 18.70 -12.54 15.69
CA MET A 2 18.20 -13.80 16.25
C MET A 2 17.21 -13.47 17.38
N TYR A 3 16.04 -14.10 17.38
CA TYR A 3 15.00 -13.96 18.39
C TYR A 3 14.82 -15.27 19.15
N PHE A 4 15.14 -15.26 20.44
CA PHE A 4 15.14 -16.47 21.25
C PHE A 4 13.75 -16.82 21.76
N LYS A 5 13.36 -18.09 21.66
CA LYS A 5 12.06 -18.63 22.11
C LYS A 5 10.80 -17.92 21.58
N GLU A 6 10.93 -17.22 20.46
CA GLU A 6 9.86 -16.40 19.91
C GLU A 6 9.02 -17.13 18.85
N CYS A 7 9.37 -18.38 18.52
CA CYS A 7 8.57 -19.20 17.61
C CYS A 7 7.20 -19.54 18.23
N PRO A 8 6.07 -19.19 17.60
CA PRO A 8 4.73 -19.47 18.13
C PRO A 8 4.33 -20.94 18.05
N LYS A 9 5.07 -21.76 17.27
CA LYS A 9 4.81 -23.19 17.12
C LYS A 9 5.53 -24.05 18.16
N CYS A 10 6.84 -23.88 18.30
CA CYS A 10 7.68 -24.76 19.12
C CYS A 10 8.39 -24.03 20.27
N HIS A 11 8.19 -22.72 20.44
CA HIS A 11 8.93 -21.89 21.39
C HIS A 11 10.46 -21.97 21.23
N GLY A 12 10.90 -22.24 19.99
CA GLY A 12 12.29 -22.22 19.58
C GLY A 12 12.74 -20.86 19.06
N ASP A 13 13.95 -20.84 18.53
CA ASP A 13 14.60 -19.61 18.05
C ASP A 13 14.19 -19.27 16.61
N LEU A 14 13.98 -17.98 16.35
CA LEU A 14 13.73 -17.42 15.03
C LEU A 14 14.96 -16.66 14.54
N PHE A 15 15.29 -16.83 13.26
CA PHE A 15 16.34 -16.11 12.55
C PHE A 15 15.70 -15.17 11.54
N ASP A 16 16.20 -13.95 11.43
CA ASP A 16 15.88 -13.10 10.30
C ASP A 16 16.60 -13.55 9.02
N GLY A 17 15.94 -13.34 7.90
CA GLY A 17 16.46 -13.53 6.56
C GLY A 17 15.93 -12.44 5.65
N GLU A 18 16.55 -12.31 4.48
CA GLU A 18 16.13 -11.39 3.44
C GLU A 18 16.25 -12.12 2.09
N ASP A 19 15.20 -12.02 1.28
CA ASP A 19 15.16 -12.56 -0.07
C ASP A 19 14.62 -11.48 -1.04
N LEU A 20 14.49 -11.81 -2.32
CA LEU A 20 13.93 -10.97 -3.38
C LEU A 20 12.55 -10.37 -3.03
N HIS A 21 11.81 -11.01 -2.12
CA HIS A 21 10.48 -10.58 -1.66
C HIS A 21 10.52 -9.68 -0.40
N GLY A 22 11.70 -9.42 0.16
CA GLY A 22 11.89 -8.63 1.37
C GLY A 22 12.36 -9.46 2.56
N ARG A 23 12.20 -8.91 3.76
CA ARG A 23 12.66 -9.53 5.01
C ARG A 23 11.65 -10.53 5.54
N TYR A 24 12.15 -11.63 6.10
CA TYR A 24 11.35 -12.66 6.75
C TYR A 24 12.02 -13.13 8.03
N VAL A 25 11.30 -13.86 8.87
CA VAL A 25 11.90 -14.64 9.97
C VAL A 25 11.50 -16.10 9.87
N SER A 26 12.43 -16.98 10.20
CA SER A 26 12.29 -18.44 10.09
C SER A 26 12.78 -19.15 11.34
N CYS A 27 12.08 -20.22 11.77
CA CYS A 27 12.47 -21.04 12.90
C CYS A 27 13.26 -22.26 12.41
N ILE A 28 14.51 -22.37 12.84
CA ILE A 28 15.37 -23.48 12.42
C ILE A 28 14.93 -24.83 13.02
N GLN A 29 14.20 -24.83 14.15
CA GLN A 29 13.80 -26.05 14.84
C GLN A 29 12.53 -26.70 14.26
N CYS A 30 11.59 -25.91 13.73
CA CYS A 30 10.31 -26.43 13.24
C CYS A 30 9.90 -25.95 11.84
N GLY A 31 10.71 -25.09 11.20
CA GLY A 31 10.44 -24.56 9.87
C GLY A 31 9.32 -23.51 9.80
N TYR A 32 8.85 -22.97 10.94
CA TYR A 32 7.90 -21.85 10.92
C TYR A 32 8.51 -20.63 10.24
N MET A 33 7.81 -20.02 9.28
CA MET A 33 8.25 -18.79 8.61
C MET A 33 7.14 -17.75 8.60
N ARG A 34 7.51 -16.47 8.71
CA ARG A 34 6.61 -15.33 8.48
C ARG A 34 7.39 -14.20 7.80
N ASP A 35 6.73 -13.49 6.90
CA ASP A 35 7.27 -12.28 6.31
C ASP A 35 7.23 -11.13 7.34
N LEU A 36 8.27 -10.30 7.32
CA LEU A 36 8.28 -9.05 8.08
C LEU A 36 7.81 -7.94 7.14
N PRO A 37 6.80 -7.14 7.55
CA PRO A 37 6.42 -5.99 6.77
C PRO A 37 7.63 -5.07 6.66
N GLU A 38 8.12 -4.89 5.44
CA GLU A 38 9.08 -3.83 5.18
C GLU A 38 8.34 -2.53 5.43
N GLU A 39 8.84 -1.71 6.36
CA GLU A 39 8.39 -0.33 6.54
C GLU A 39 8.87 0.50 5.35
N ILE A 40 8.50 0.09 4.13
CA ILE A 40 8.46 1.00 3.01
C ILE A 40 7.41 2.02 3.45
N PRO A 41 7.76 3.31 3.62
CA PRO A 41 6.75 4.32 3.77
C PRO A 41 6.08 4.37 2.40
N HIS A 42 5.06 3.54 2.16
CA HIS A 42 4.31 3.54 0.92
C HIS A 42 3.69 4.93 0.82
N PRO A 43 4.18 5.84 -0.05
CA PRO A 43 3.52 7.15 -0.18
C PRO A 43 2.09 7.01 -0.72
N LEU A 44 1.75 5.80 -1.18
CA LEU A 44 0.50 5.37 -1.79
C LEU A 44 -0.59 4.90 -0.81
N ALA A 45 -0.32 4.88 0.50
CA ALA A 45 -1.38 4.75 1.49
C ALA A 45 -2.21 6.06 1.54
N GLY A 46 -3.15 6.19 0.61
CA GLY A 46 -4.37 6.98 0.79
C GLY A 46 -4.36 8.46 0.42
N LYS A 47 -3.84 8.86 -0.75
CA LYS A 47 -4.22 10.16 -1.36
C LYS A 47 -4.62 9.97 -2.81
N SER A 48 -5.88 9.63 -3.06
CA SER A 48 -6.48 9.84 -4.38
C SER A 48 -6.60 11.36 -4.60
N PHE A 49 -5.74 11.94 -5.44
CA PHE A 49 -5.92 13.31 -5.91
C PHE A 49 -7.07 13.32 -6.92
N VAL A 50 -8.26 13.71 -6.47
CA VAL A 50 -9.37 14.03 -7.37
C VAL A 50 -9.02 15.37 -8.02
N ILE A 51 -8.72 15.37 -9.32
CA ILE A 51 -8.54 16.60 -10.07
C ILE A 51 -9.93 17.09 -10.46
N ASP A 52 -10.40 18.18 -9.84
CA ASP A 52 -11.67 18.81 -10.18
C ASP A 52 -11.66 19.26 -11.66
N ALA A 53 -12.52 18.64 -12.47
CA ALA A 53 -12.72 19.04 -13.85
C ALA A 53 -13.40 20.42 -13.90
N PRO A 54 -12.88 21.39 -14.66
CA PRO A 54 -13.53 22.68 -14.81
C PRO A 54 -14.91 22.50 -15.47
N LYS A 55 -15.97 22.88 -14.76
CA LYS A 55 -17.34 22.81 -15.27
C LYS A 55 -17.47 23.70 -16.53
N PRO A 56 -17.96 23.17 -17.67
CA PRO A 56 -18.07 23.96 -18.89
C PRO A 56 -19.08 25.11 -18.70
N ALA A 57 -18.66 26.32 -19.09
CA ALA A 57 -19.51 27.51 -19.02
C ALA A 57 -20.74 27.33 -19.93
N LYS A 58 -21.94 27.49 -19.36
CA LYS A 58 -23.21 27.39 -20.10
C LYS A 58 -23.24 28.45 -21.20
N LYS A 59 -23.24 28.03 -22.47
CA LYS A 59 -23.42 28.94 -23.61
C LYS A 59 -24.80 29.60 -23.52
N ARG A 60 -24.82 30.91 -23.30
CA ARG A 60 -26.02 31.75 -23.32
C ARG A 60 -26.57 31.77 -24.75
N ARG A 61 -27.73 31.13 -24.98
CA ARG A 61 -28.42 31.17 -26.28
C ARG A 61 -28.78 32.62 -26.61
N LYS A 62 -28.22 33.16 -27.69
CA LYS A 62 -28.57 34.48 -28.21
C LYS A 62 -29.92 34.34 -28.92
N LYS A 63 -30.98 34.97 -28.39
CA LYS A 63 -32.26 35.09 -29.11
C LYS A 63 -32.02 35.95 -30.35
N VAL A 64 -32.23 35.37 -31.53
CA VAL A 64 -32.30 36.11 -32.79
C VAL A 64 -33.58 36.95 -32.77
N ALA A 65 -33.44 38.26 -32.95
CA ALA A 65 -34.57 39.15 -33.13
C ALA A 65 -35.16 38.90 -34.52
N GLN A 66 -36.47 38.65 -34.57
CA GLN A 66 -37.24 38.58 -35.79
C GLN A 66 -37.45 40.02 -36.30
N ALA A 67 -36.99 40.31 -37.51
CA ALA A 67 -37.29 41.57 -38.20
C ALA A 67 -38.65 41.46 -38.87
N ALA A 68 -39.48 42.49 -38.72
CA ALA A 68 -40.69 42.76 -39.47
C ALA A 68 -40.63 44.22 -39.96
#